data_AF-A0A931VJT6-F1
#
_entry.id   AF-A0A931VJT6-F1
#
_cell.length_a   1.000
_cell.length_b   1.000
_cell.length_c   1.000
_cell.angle_alpha   90.00
_cell.angle_beta   90.00
_cell.angle_gamma   90.00
#
_symmetry.space_group_name_H-M   'P 1'
#
loop_
_entity.id
_entity.type
_entity.pdbx_description
1 polymer ?
#
loop_
_entity_poly.entity_id
_entity_poly.type
_entity_poly.pdbx_seq_one_letter_code
_entity_poly.pdbx_strand_id
1 'polypeptide(L)'
;MGNFLTWNFWFSPRPGAFMASSLKVVLGFIIFLIIFSIVSGIIKKKWFKGLYAAFWSGLYGFFLTNAIIGLLLTFFNYEMVPFLSARFWFLLWAISMLIWLFFIYKLAAKIPEKRAQMEKEKQFKKYIP
;
A
#
# COMPACT_ATOMS: atom_id res chain seq x y z
N MET A 1 -7.05 -4.80 -31.09
CA MET A 1 -6.01 -4.81 -30.04
C MET A 1 -5.93 -3.41 -29.46
N GLY A 2 -6.21 -3.23 -28.17
CA GLY A 2 -6.34 -1.90 -27.57
C GLY A 2 -5.00 -1.22 -27.41
N ASN A 3 -4.87 0.02 -27.87
CA ASN A 3 -3.69 0.84 -27.67
C ASN A 3 -3.59 1.30 -26.21
N PHE A 4 -3.08 0.44 -25.31
CA PHE A 4 -2.87 0.73 -23.89
C PHE A 4 -1.93 1.92 -23.61
N LEU A 5 -1.21 2.40 -24.63
CA LEU A 5 -0.27 3.52 -24.56
C LEU A 5 -0.88 4.85 -25.07
N THR A 6 -2.15 4.87 -25.50
CA THR A 6 -2.77 6.11 -25.98
C THR A 6 -3.21 7.01 -24.84
N TRP A 7 -2.94 8.31 -24.96
CA TRP A 7 -3.37 9.34 -24.00
C TRP A 7 -4.88 9.27 -23.71
N ASN A 8 -5.69 9.11 -24.76
CA ASN A 8 -7.14 9.00 -24.65
C ASN A 8 -7.58 7.79 -23.82
N PHE A 9 -6.81 6.70 -23.79
CA PHE A 9 -7.14 5.54 -22.96
C PHE A 9 -7.10 5.86 -21.46
N TRP A 10 -6.14 6.69 -21.03
CA TRP A 10 -5.91 7.02 -19.62
C TRP A 10 -6.72 8.22 -19.14
N PHE A 11 -6.86 9.24 -20.00
CA PHE A 11 -7.43 10.54 -19.64
C PHE A 11 -8.86 10.77 -20.18
N SER A 12 -9.54 9.73 -20.69
CA SER A 12 -10.95 9.85 -21.07
C SER A 12 -11.83 10.13 -19.83
N PRO A 13 -12.68 11.17 -19.83
CA PRO A 13 -13.61 11.49 -18.74
C PRO A 13 -14.81 10.54 -18.63
N ARG A 14 -14.99 9.63 -19.60
CA ARG A 14 -15.97 8.55 -19.54
C ARG A 14 -15.33 7.32 -20.15
N PRO A 15 -14.42 6.65 -19.43
CA PRO A 15 -13.95 5.36 -19.91
C PRO A 15 -15.15 4.43 -19.92
N GLY A 16 -15.41 3.75 -21.04
CA GLY A 16 -16.39 2.67 -21.07
C GLY A 16 -16.09 1.63 -19.99
N ALA A 17 -17.10 0.87 -19.60
CA ALA A 17 -17.03 -0.13 -18.54
C ALA A 17 -15.77 -1.02 -18.66
N PHE A 18 -15.23 -1.45 -17.51
CA PHE A 18 -14.10 -2.38 -17.50
C PHE A 18 -14.43 -3.61 -18.34
N MET A 19 -13.44 -4.04 -19.13
CA MET A 19 -13.49 -5.38 -19.72
C MET A 19 -13.55 -6.39 -18.57
N ALA A 20 -14.40 -7.42 -18.69
CA ALA A 20 -14.65 -8.37 -17.60
C ALA A 20 -13.36 -9.00 -17.03
N SER A 21 -12.33 -9.14 -17.86
CA SER A 21 -10.98 -9.57 -17.48
C SER A 21 -10.26 -8.57 -16.58
N SER A 22 -10.22 -7.29 -16.96
CA SER A 22 -9.59 -6.22 -16.18
C SER A 22 -10.23 -6.05 -14.80
N LEU A 23 -11.57 -6.12 -14.73
CA LEU A 23 -12.28 -6.01 -13.45
C LEU A 23 -11.89 -7.15 -12.49
N LYS A 24 -11.81 -8.40 -12.99
CA LYS A 24 -11.39 -9.56 -12.18
C LYS A 24 -9.97 -9.38 -11.63
N VAL A 25 -9.05 -8.83 -12.43
CA VAL A 25 -7.67 -8.55 -12.00
C VAL A 25 -7.64 -7.50 -10.90
N VAL A 26 -8.36 -6.39 -11.06
CA VAL A 26 -8.42 -5.32 -10.06
C VAL A 26 -9.04 -5.82 -8.75
N LEU A 27 -10.17 -6.54 -8.83
CA LEU A 27 -10.82 -7.12 -7.65
C LEU A 27 -9.93 -8.17 -6.97
N GLY A 28 -9.27 -9.04 -7.74
CA GLY A 28 -8.31 -10.01 -7.20
C GLY A 28 -7.16 -9.33 -6.46
N PHE A 29 -6.63 -8.24 -7.02
CA PHE A 29 -5.60 -7.44 -6.37
C PHE A 29 -6.10 -6.76 -5.08
N ILE A 30 -7.32 -6.22 -5.07
CA ILE A 30 -7.93 -5.64 -3.86
C ILE A 30 -8.12 -6.70 -2.78
N ILE A 31 -8.63 -7.88 -3.12
CA ILE A 31 -8.77 -9.00 -2.18
C ILE A 31 -7.41 -9.38 -1.59
N PHE A 32 -6.37 -9.44 -2.43
CA PHE A 32 -5.00 -9.66 -1.98
C PHE A 32 -4.56 -8.58 -0.98
N LEU A 33 -4.79 -7.29 -1.26
CA LEU A 33 -4.46 -6.21 -0.33
C LEU A 33 -5.21 -6.34 1.02
N ILE A 34 -6.48 -6.75 1.00
CA ILE A 34 -7.27 -6.98 2.21
C ILE A 34 -6.69 -8.13 3.04
N ILE A 35 -6.37 -9.26 2.41
CA ILE A 35 -5.77 -10.41 3.10
C ILE A 35 -4.43 -10.00 3.75
N PHE A 36 -3.57 -9.30 3.01
CA PHE A 36 -2.28 -8.83 3.54
C PHE A 36 -2.44 -7.78 4.64
N SER A 37 -3.47 -6.94 4.57
CA SER A 37 -3.84 -6.02 5.67
C SER A 37 -4.19 -6.78 6.94
N ILE A 38 -5.01 -7.83 6.85
CA ILE A 38 -5.37 -8.65 8.00
C ILE A 38 -4.13 -9.34 8.59
N VAL A 39 -3.32 -9.99 7.74
CA VAL A 39 -2.09 -10.68 8.16
C VAL A 39 -1.12 -9.71 8.84
N SER A 40 -0.85 -8.56 8.23
CA SER A 40 0.04 -7.54 8.81
C SER A 40 -0.52 -6.94 10.11
N GLY A 41 -1.84 -6.80 10.25
CA GLY A 41 -2.50 -6.37 11.48
C GLY A 41 -2.33 -7.37 12.64
N ILE A 42 -2.46 -8.67 12.35
CA ILE A 42 -2.22 -9.74 13.34
C ILE A 42 -0.76 -9.75 13.78
N ILE A 43 0.18 -9.66 12.83
CA ILE A 43 1.62 -9.65 13.13
C ILE A 43 2.00 -8.38 13.90
N LYS A 44 1.45 -7.22 13.52
CA LYS A 44 1.62 -5.95 14.25
C LYS A 44 1.25 -6.10 15.72
N LYS A 45 0.13 -6.76 16.05
CA LYS A 45 -0.29 -7.00 17.44
C LYS A 45 0.74 -7.84 18.20
N LYS A 46 1.31 -8.87 17.56
CA LYS A 46 2.34 -9.74 18.14
C LYS A 46 3.67 -9.00 18.40
N TRP A 47 4.06 -8.09 17.51
CA TRP A 47 5.34 -7.39 17.57
C TRP A 47 5.25 -5.95 18.08
N PHE A 48 4.16 -5.58 18.76
CA PHE A 48 3.85 -4.19 19.16
C PHE A 48 4.97 -3.49 19.95
N LYS A 49 5.74 -4.24 20.75
CA LYS A 49 6.86 -3.70 21.56
C LYS A 49 8.25 -3.94 20.94
N GLY A 50 8.31 -4.54 19.76
CA GLY A 50 9.57 -4.91 19.10
C GLY A 50 10.12 -3.80 18.20
N LEU A 51 11.40 -3.93 17.83
CA LEU A 51 12.07 -3.09 16.81
C LEU A 51 11.32 -3.05 15.47
N TYR A 52 10.62 -4.14 15.14
CA TYR A 52 9.85 -4.28 13.92
C TYR A 52 8.42 -3.73 14.01
N ALA A 53 8.00 -3.21 15.17
CA ALA A 53 6.65 -2.66 15.37
C ALA A 53 6.33 -1.56 14.35
N ALA A 54 7.28 -0.65 14.13
CA ALA A 54 7.13 0.46 13.19
C ALA A 54 6.99 -0.03 11.73
N PHE A 55 7.74 -1.07 11.35
CA PHE A 55 7.66 -1.67 10.02
C PHE A 55 6.32 -2.36 9.79
N TRP A 56 5.89 -3.22 10.71
CA TRP A 56 4.60 -3.92 10.62
C TRP A 56 3.41 -2.95 10.69
N SER A 57 3.53 -1.88 11.48
CA SER A 57 2.51 -0.82 11.49
C SER A 57 2.47 -0.05 10.17
N GLY A 58 3.63 0.20 9.55
CA GLY A 58 3.72 0.81 8.22
C GLY A 58 3.10 -0.07 7.14
N LEU A 59 3.42 -1.37 7.11
CA LEU A 59 2.83 -2.33 6.19
C LEU A 59 1.31 -2.46 6.37
N TYR A 60 0.84 -2.53 7.62
CA TYR A 60 -0.59 -2.56 7.90
C TYR A 60 -1.31 -1.34 7.34
N GLY A 61 -0.78 -0.13 7.62
CA GLY A 61 -1.33 1.11 7.06
C GLY A 61 -1.30 1.10 5.54
N PHE A 62 -0.20 0.68 4.93
CA PHE A 62 -0.06 0.57 3.48
C PHE A 62 -1.12 -0.35 2.87
N PHE A 63 -1.24 -1.59 3.35
CA PHE A 63 -2.21 -2.54 2.77
C PHE A 63 -3.65 -2.11 3.01
N LEU A 64 -3.98 -1.62 4.21
CA LEU A 64 -5.33 -1.19 4.55
C LEU A 64 -5.76 0.03 3.72
N THR A 65 -4.93 1.08 3.69
CA THR A 65 -5.26 2.32 2.96
C THR A 65 -5.37 2.04 1.46
N ASN A 66 -4.48 1.22 0.89
CA ASN A 66 -4.57 0.87 -0.52
C ASN A 66 -5.78 -0.03 -0.83
N ALA A 67 -6.17 -0.95 0.05
CA ALA A 67 -7.40 -1.72 -0.13
C ALA A 67 -8.64 -0.79 -0.17
N ILE A 68 -8.72 0.18 0.75
CA ILE A 68 -9.82 1.15 0.80
C ILE A 68 -9.83 2.03 -0.46
N ILE A 69 -8.69 2.58 -0.86
CA ILE A 69 -8.58 3.39 -2.08
C ILE A 69 -8.96 2.57 -3.31
N GLY A 70 -8.46 1.34 -3.44
CA GLY A 70 -8.79 0.46 -4.55
C GLY A 70 -10.29 0.16 -4.64
N LEU A 71 -10.95 -0.09 -3.50
CA LEU A 71 -12.41 -0.25 -3.43
C LEU A 71 -13.14 1.02 -3.87
N LEU A 72 -12.73 2.20 -3.38
CA LEU A 72 -13.34 3.47 -3.75
C LEU A 72 -13.19 3.77 -5.24
N LEU A 73 -12.00 3.56 -5.81
CA LEU A 73 -11.77 3.75 -7.25
C LEU A 73 -12.61 2.79 -8.10
N THR A 74 -12.75 1.53 -7.65
CA THR A 74 -13.59 0.55 -8.34
C THR A 74 -15.07 0.93 -8.25
N PHE A 75 -15.51 1.43 -7.10
CA PHE A 75 -16.87 1.93 -6.88
C PHE A 75 -17.19 3.14 -7.77
N PHE A 76 -16.31 4.15 -7.83
CA PHE A 76 -16.51 5.31 -8.70
C PHE A 76 -16.48 4.95 -10.19
N ASN A 77 -15.72 3.93 -10.56
CA ASN A 77 -15.74 3.40 -11.92
C ASN A 77 -17.06 2.70 -12.24
N TYR A 78 -17.60 1.92 -11.30
CA TYR A 78 -18.90 1.26 -11.44
C TYR A 78 -20.05 2.27 -11.57
N GLU A 79 -20.05 3.32 -10.76
CA GLU A 79 -21.02 4.43 -10.82
C GLU A 79 -20.78 5.37 -12.02
N MET A 80 -19.77 5.11 -12.85
CA MET A 80 -19.39 5.91 -14.03
C MET A 80 -19.27 7.41 -13.74
N VAL A 81 -18.78 7.77 -12.55
CA VAL A 81 -18.61 9.18 -12.16
C VAL A 81 -17.60 9.83 -13.10
N PRO A 82 -17.94 10.88 -13.87
CA PRO A 82 -17.13 11.31 -15.01
C PRO A 82 -15.63 11.53 -14.68
N PHE A 83 -15.33 12.32 -13.66
CA PHE A 83 -13.93 12.61 -13.32
C PHE A 83 -13.25 11.51 -12.49
N LEU A 84 -13.99 10.86 -11.58
CA LEU A 84 -13.44 9.86 -10.64
C LEU A 84 -13.35 8.45 -11.21
N SER A 85 -14.07 8.16 -12.31
CA SER A 85 -14.00 6.89 -13.03
C SER A 85 -12.80 6.80 -13.99
N ALA A 86 -12.13 7.92 -14.24
CA ALA A 86 -11.04 8.01 -15.21
C ALA A 86 -9.88 7.08 -14.83
N ARG A 87 -9.32 6.39 -15.84
CA ARG A 87 -8.29 5.36 -15.62
C ARG A 87 -6.98 5.91 -15.07
N PHE A 88 -6.73 7.22 -15.23
CA PHE A 88 -5.56 7.89 -14.67
C PHE A 88 -5.45 7.72 -13.15
N TRP A 89 -6.58 7.62 -12.42
CA TRP A 89 -6.57 7.45 -10.97
C TRP A 89 -5.90 6.15 -10.54
N PHE A 90 -6.07 5.07 -11.31
CA PHE A 90 -5.39 3.80 -11.03
C PHE A 90 -3.88 3.91 -11.24
N LEU A 91 -3.43 4.72 -12.21
CA LEU A 91 -2.02 4.96 -12.48
C LEU A 91 -1.39 5.83 -11.38
N LEU A 92 -2.08 6.90 -10.97
CA LEU A 92 -1.67 7.74 -9.84
C LEU A 92 -1.64 6.93 -8.53
N TRP A 93 -2.64 6.07 -8.31
CA TRP A 93 -2.68 5.16 -7.18
C TRP A 93 -1.49 4.19 -7.18
N ALA A 94 -1.16 3.60 -8.33
CA ALA A 94 0.01 2.73 -8.47
C ALA A 94 1.33 3.46 -8.16
N ILE A 95 1.51 4.69 -8.66
CA ILE A 95 2.70 5.52 -8.36
C ILE A 95 2.77 5.83 -6.86
N SER A 96 1.65 6.22 -6.25
CA SER A 96 1.57 6.50 -4.82
C SER A 96 1.98 5.27 -3.99
N MET A 97 1.53 4.08 -4.38
CA MET A 97 1.95 2.83 -3.75
C MET A 97 3.47 2.63 -3.81
N LEU A 98 4.10 2.85 -4.96
CA LEU A 98 5.55 2.68 -5.11
C LEU A 98 6.33 3.65 -4.22
N ILE A 99 5.93 4.92 -4.17
CA ILE A 99 6.55 5.94 -3.32
C ILE A 99 6.43 5.56 -1.84
N TRP A 100 5.25 5.14 -1.40
CA TRP A 100 5.04 4.77 0.00
C TRP A 100 5.83 3.51 0.37
N LEU A 101 5.85 2.51 -0.52
CA LEU A 101 6.63 1.30 -0.32
C LEU A 101 8.13 1.60 -0.17
N PHE A 102 8.66 2.56 -0.93
CA PHE A 102 10.03 3.04 -0.78
C PHE A 102 10.32 3.62 0.61
N PHE A 103 9.41 4.43 1.16
CA PHE A 103 9.57 4.96 2.51
C PHE A 103 9.54 3.87 3.58
N ILE A 104 8.67 2.86 3.42
CA ILE A 104 8.60 1.71 4.34
C ILE A 104 9.90 0.89 4.27
N TYR A 105 10.41 0.65 3.06
CA TYR A 105 11.68 -0.04 2.86
C TYR A 105 12.86 0.73 3.49
N LYS A 106 12.92 2.05 3.28
CA LYS A 106 13.94 2.91 3.90
C LYS A 106 13.87 2.89 5.43
N LEU A 107 12.66 2.81 6.00
CA LEU A 107 12.47 2.64 7.44
C LEU A 107 12.97 1.28 7.92
N ALA A 108 12.69 0.22 7.16
CA ALA A 108 13.15 -1.14 7.47
C ALA A 108 14.68 -1.26 7.46
N ALA A 109 15.34 -0.62 6.48
CA ALA A 109 16.79 -0.62 6.36
C ALA A 109 17.52 0.05 7.54
N LYS A 110 16.85 0.97 8.27
CA LYS A 110 17.40 1.64 9.47
C LYS A 110 17.19 0.87 10.78
N ILE A 111 16.43 -0.22 10.76
CA ILE A 111 16.19 -1.07 11.94
C ILE A 111 17.49 -1.69 12.52
N PRO A 112 18.44 -2.24 11.74
CA PRO A 112 19.68 -2.80 12.29
C PRO A 112 20.52 -1.76 13.03
N GLU A 113 20.59 -0.52 12.53
CA GLU A 113 21.32 0.57 13.20
C GLU A 113 20.71 0.92 14.56
N LYS A 114 19.38 1.00 14.64
CA LYS A 114 18.66 1.23 15.91
C LYS A 114 18.86 0.09 16.90
N ARG A 115 18.95 -1.16 16.42
CA ARG A 115 19.25 -2.31 17.28
C ARG A 115 20.63 -2.17 17.93
N ALA A 116 21.65 -1.81 17.15
CA ALA A 116 23.01 -1.62 17.65
C ALA A 116 23.11 -0.48 18.67
N GLN A 117 22.36 0.62 18.48
CA GLN A 117 22.29 1.71 19.45
C GLN A 117 21.63 1.28 20.76
N MET A 118 20.50 0.57 20.72
CA MET A 118 19.84 0.09 21.94
C MET A 118 20.67 -0.94 22.71
N GLU A 119 21.45 -1.79 22.02
CA GLU A 119 22.37 -2.71 22.70
C GLU A 119 23.51 -1.95 23.40
N LYS A 120 24.05 -0.90 22.79
CA LYS A 120 25.06 -0.01 23.42
C LYS A 120 24.49 0.74 24.62
N GLU A 121 23.27 1.28 24.53
CA GLU A 121 22.60 1.94 25.65
C GLU A 121 22.31 0.98 26.81
N LYS A 122 21.91 -0.26 26.51
CA LYS A 122 21.73 -1.31 27.53
C LYS A 122 23.04 -1.67 28.22
N GLN A 123 24.15 -1.72 27.49
CA GLN A 123 25.47 -1.93 28.08
C GLN A 123 25.84 -0.74 28.96
N PHE A 124 25.70 0.51 28.49
CA PHE A 124 25.98 1.70 29.30
C PHE A 124 25.15 1.77 30.59
N LYS A 125 23.83 1.51 30.52
CA LYS A 125 22.96 1.47 31.70
C LYS A 125 23.27 0.33 32.67
N LYS A 126 23.96 -0.72 32.23
CA LYS A 126 24.42 -1.80 33.11
C LYS A 126 25.58 -1.35 34.02
N TYR A 127 26.30 -0.29 33.65
CA TYR A 127 27.47 0.22 34.37
C TYR A 127 27.20 1.50 35.18
N ILE A 128 25.97 2.03 35.14
CA ILE A 128 25.58 3.19 35.94
C ILE A 128 24.53 2.69 36.96
N PRO A 129 24.89 2.62 38.26
CA PRO A 129 23.98 2.17 39.32
C PRO A 129 22.83 3.15 39.57
#